data_AF-A0A2V9AIP6-F1
#
_entry.id   AF-A0A2V9AIP6-F1
#
_cell.length_a   1.000
_cell.length_b   1.000
_cell.length_c   1.000
_cell.angle_alpha   90.00
_cell.angle_beta   90.00
_cell.angle_gamma   90.00
#
_symmetry.space_group_name_H-M   'P 1'
#
loop_
_entity.id
_entity.type
_entity.pdbx_description
1 polymer ?
#
loop_
_entity_poly.entity_id
_entity_poly.type
_entity_poly.pdbx_seq_one_letter_code
_entity_poly.pdbx_strand_id
1 'polypeptide(L)'
;MRTRWSLILPIAGLILFAAVSYRSMDVNHHEEGAPTKYYWWSSLRLDSDPLNKNPKPASPCQDKKENCVQWELSYQWVQPGLLDKLLVVSALPAFLAGAAMVIGLSNLGIDEVLTFMVSMPILIFAWYYLVGWLIDRWSHKRKQAKRVQFKLT
;
A
#
# COMPACT_ATOMS: atom_id res chain seq x y z
N MET A 1 11.58 -9.28 -30.96
CA MET A 1 11.35 -8.10 -30.10
C MET A 1 11.89 -8.37 -28.70
N ARG A 2 12.67 -7.45 -28.13
CA ARG A 2 13.28 -7.58 -26.79
C ARG A 2 12.25 -7.04 -25.79
N THR A 3 11.45 -7.92 -25.19
CA THR A 3 10.50 -7.55 -24.12
C THR A 3 11.29 -6.87 -23.01
N ARG A 4 10.98 -5.59 -22.72
CA ARG A 4 11.64 -4.81 -21.66
C ARG A 4 10.85 -4.98 -20.36
N TRP A 5 11.10 -6.09 -19.66
CA TRP A 5 10.38 -6.38 -18.41
C TRP A 5 10.63 -5.31 -17.35
N SER A 6 11.79 -4.65 -17.41
CA SER A 6 12.15 -3.45 -16.65
C SER A 6 11.17 -2.27 -16.78
N LEU A 7 10.37 -2.17 -17.84
CA LEU A 7 9.37 -1.09 -18.00
C LEU A 7 7.94 -1.58 -17.83
N ILE A 8 7.63 -2.81 -18.24
CA ILE A 8 6.27 -3.35 -18.19
C ILE A 8 5.84 -3.61 -16.75
N LEU A 9 6.72 -4.22 -15.93
CA LEU A 9 6.40 -4.56 -14.54
C LEU A 9 6.12 -3.33 -13.66
N PRO A 10 6.93 -2.25 -13.68
CA PRO A 10 6.63 -1.09 -12.85
C PRO A 10 5.35 -0.37 -13.29
N ILE A 11 5.05 -0.29 -14.59
CA ILE A 11 3.78 0.28 -15.07
C ILE A 11 2.60 -0.57 -14.60
N ALA A 12 2.69 -1.90 -14.72
CA ALA A 12 1.65 -2.81 -14.23
C ALA A 12 1.44 -2.70 -12.71
N GLY A 13 2.54 -2.57 -11.95
CA GLY A 13 2.49 -2.35 -10.50
C GLY A 13 1.81 -1.05 -10.11
N LEU A 14 2.07 0.04 -10.84
CA LEU A 14 1.40 1.33 -10.62
C LEU A 14 -0.09 1.28 -10.95
N ILE A 15 -0.48 0.62 -12.05
CA ILE A 15 -1.88 0.44 -12.42
C ILE A 15 -2.62 -0.37 -11.35
N LEU A 16 -2.01 -1.45 -10.84
CA LEU A 16 -2.58 -2.24 -9.74
C LEU A 16 -2.74 -1.41 -8.47
N PHE A 17 -1.70 -0.64 -8.10
CA PHE A 17 -1.78 0.26 -6.94
C PHE A 17 -2.91 1.28 -7.10
N ALA A 18 -3.02 1.92 -8.26
CA ALA A 18 -4.09 2.89 -8.53
C ALA A 18 -5.49 2.25 -8.45
N ALA A 19 -5.66 1.03 -9.00
CA ALA A 19 -6.93 0.30 -8.93
C ALA A 19 -7.33 -0.05 -7.49
N VAL A 20 -6.37 -0.50 -6.67
CA VAL A 20 -6.61 -0.80 -5.24
C VAL A 20 -6.91 0.47 -4.44
N SER A 21 -6.18 1.55 -4.71
CA SER A 21 -6.41 2.85 -4.06
C SER A 21 -7.77 3.44 -4.42
N TYR A 22 -8.19 3.38 -5.68
CA TYR A 22 -9.50 3.85 -6.12
C TYR A 22 -10.63 3.07 -5.43
N ARG A 23 -10.52 1.74 -5.39
CA ARG A 23 -11.50 0.89 -4.70
C ARG A 23 -11.56 1.17 -3.20
N SER A 24 -10.41 1.39 -2.57
CA SER A 24 -10.33 1.73 -1.14
C SER A 24 -10.97 3.09 -0.85
N MET A 25 -10.81 4.07 -1.76
CA MET A 25 -11.44 5.38 -1.65
C MET A 25 -12.97 5.30 -1.76
N ASP A 26 -13.49 4.49 -2.68
CA ASP A 26 -14.93 4.29 -2.87
C ASP A 26 -15.59 3.64 -1.63
N VAL A 27 -14.94 2.64 -1.04
CA VAL A 27 -15.43 1.98 0.19
C VAL A 27 -15.44 2.94 1.38
N ASN A 28 -14.39 3.75 1.55
CA ASN A 28 -14.35 4.75 2.62
C ASN A 28 -15.39 5.88 2.42
N HIS A 29 -15.77 6.19 1.17
CA HIS A 29 -16.82 7.20 0.90
C HIS A 29 -18.22 6.70 1.26
N HIS A 30 -18.49 5.40 1.15
CA HIS A 30 -19.80 4.83 1.47
C HIS A 30 -20.02 4.60 2.98
N GLU A 31 -18.94 4.60 3.77
CA GLU A 31 -19.01 4.53 5.24
C GLU A 31 -19.02 5.93 5.88
N GLU A 32 -20.06 6.72 5.59
CA GLU A 32 -20.25 8.09 6.14
C GLU A 32 -20.37 8.16 7.68
N GLY A 33 -20.31 7.02 8.39
CA GLY A 33 -20.37 6.93 9.86
C GLY A 33 -19.02 6.74 10.55
N ALA A 34 -17.92 6.49 9.83
CA ALA A 34 -16.61 6.32 10.44
C ALA A 34 -15.99 7.68 10.80
N PRO A 35 -15.39 7.84 12.00
CA PRO A 35 -14.74 9.10 12.36
C PRO A 35 -13.68 9.44 11.32
N THR A 36 -13.73 10.66 10.78
CA THR A 36 -12.90 11.24 9.69
C THR A 36 -11.37 11.20 9.90
N LYS A 37 -10.92 10.51 10.95
CA LYS A 37 -9.54 10.37 11.38
C LYS A 37 -8.80 9.21 10.70
N TYR A 38 -9.50 8.15 10.30
CA TYR A 38 -8.86 6.93 9.77
C TYR A 38 -9.21 6.69 8.30
N TYR A 39 -8.20 6.40 7.49
CA TYR A 39 -8.36 5.95 6.11
C TYR A 39 -7.95 4.48 6.00
N TRP A 40 -8.84 3.64 5.49
CA TRP A 40 -8.54 2.23 5.22
C TRP A 40 -8.03 2.04 3.80
N TRP A 41 -6.76 1.66 3.65
CA TRP A 41 -6.21 1.20 2.37
C TRP A 41 -6.19 -0.33 2.36
N SER A 42 -7.15 -0.95 1.70
CA SER A 42 -7.41 -2.40 1.76
C SER A 42 -7.62 -2.92 3.20
N SER A 43 -6.55 -3.23 3.92
CA SER A 43 -6.54 -3.67 5.33
C SER A 43 -5.60 -2.87 6.23
N LEU A 44 -4.84 -1.94 5.64
CA LEU A 44 -3.98 -1.01 6.36
C LEU A 44 -4.82 0.17 6.82
N ARG A 45 -4.85 0.38 8.13
CA ARG A 45 -5.41 1.60 8.72
C ARG A 45 -4.32 2.67 8.74
N LEU A 46 -4.55 3.76 8.02
CA LEU A 46 -3.69 4.93 7.99
C LEU A 46 -4.37 6.05 8.78
N ASP A 47 -3.63 6.70 9.69
CA ASP A 47 -4.12 7.82 10.49
C ASP A 47 -3.82 9.16 9.81
N SER A 48 -4.86 9.95 9.53
CA SER A 48 -4.69 11.28 8.92
C SER A 48 -4.17 12.32 9.92
N ASP A 49 -4.25 12.06 11.22
CA ASP A 49 -3.75 12.95 12.29
C ASP A 49 -2.98 12.15 13.37
N PRO A 50 -1.75 11.69 13.03
CA PRO A 50 -0.99 10.75 13.86
C PRO A 50 -0.38 11.36 15.13
N LEU A 51 -0.41 12.69 15.26
CA LEU A 51 -0.20 13.32 16.54
C LEU A 51 -1.59 13.61 17.13
N ASN A 52 -1.84 13.15 18.34
CA ASN A 52 -3.01 13.51 19.15
C ASN A 52 -3.00 15.03 19.52
N LYS A 53 -2.82 15.92 18.53
CA LYS A 53 -2.69 17.38 18.66
C LYS A 53 -4.02 18.02 19.01
N ASN A 54 -5.12 17.32 18.74
CA ASN A 54 -6.44 17.62 19.26
C ASN A 54 -7.07 16.34 19.80
N PRO A 55 -6.80 15.94 21.06
CA PRO A 55 -7.70 14.99 21.70
C PRO A 55 -9.04 15.70 21.74
N LYS A 56 -9.96 15.33 20.83
CA LYS A 56 -11.33 15.80 20.93
C LYS A 56 -11.75 15.43 22.36
N PRO A 57 -12.08 16.41 23.22
CA PRO A 57 -12.51 16.08 24.57
C PRO A 57 -13.66 15.11 24.39
N ALA A 58 -13.59 13.96 25.08
CA ALA A 58 -14.70 13.02 25.12
C ALA A 58 -15.94 13.86 25.43
N SER A 59 -16.85 13.99 24.48
CA SER A 59 -18.10 14.71 24.70
C SER A 59 -18.74 14.05 25.91
N PRO A 60 -19.03 14.78 27.00
CA PRO A 60 -19.68 14.19 28.16
C PRO A 60 -20.98 13.56 27.67
N CYS A 61 -21.18 12.27 27.99
CA CYS A 61 -22.40 11.57 27.65
C CYS A 61 -23.61 12.41 28.09
N GLN A 62 -24.33 12.95 27.11
CA GLN A 62 -25.62 13.55 27.38
C GLN A 62 -26.58 12.39 27.60
N ASP A 63 -27.05 12.32 28.84
CA ASP A 63 -28.10 11.46 29.35
C ASP A 63 -27.73 10.02 29.73
N LYS A 64 -27.96 9.73 31.01
CA LYS A 64 -27.78 8.44 31.74
C LYS A 64 -28.72 7.32 31.26
N LYS A 65 -29.25 7.39 30.04
CA LYS A 65 -30.19 6.42 29.48
C LYS A 65 -29.62 5.56 28.36
N GLU A 66 -28.48 5.95 27.79
CA GLU A 66 -27.82 5.16 26.75
C GLU A 66 -26.55 4.54 27.33
N ASN A 67 -26.36 3.24 27.07
CA ASN A 67 -25.15 2.52 27.42
C ASN A 67 -23.95 3.18 26.75
N CYS A 68 -23.30 4.12 27.45
CA CYS A 68 -22.06 4.77 27.06
C CYS A 68 -20.85 3.83 27.14
N VAL A 69 -20.96 2.67 26.51
CA VAL A 69 -19.87 1.71 26.36
C VAL A 69 -19.79 1.34 24.89
N GLN A 70 -19.23 2.25 24.09
CA GLN A 70 -18.60 1.82 22.85
C GLN A 70 -17.36 2.67 22.56
N TRP A 71 -16.40 2.62 23.51
CA TRP A 71 -14.98 2.81 23.19
C TRP A 71 -14.37 1.57 22.55
N GLU A 72 -15.20 0.61 22.14
CA GLU A 72 -14.76 -0.38 21.16
C GLU A 72 -14.60 0.39 19.85
N LEU A 73 -13.36 0.73 19.51
CA LEU A 73 -12.97 0.78 18.11
C LEU A 73 -13.60 -0.47 17.50
N SER A 74 -14.65 -0.30 16.71
CA SER A 74 -15.20 -1.38 15.91
C SER A 74 -13.98 -1.90 15.15
N TYR A 75 -13.47 -3.07 15.55
CA TYR A 75 -12.38 -3.75 14.89
C TYR A 75 -12.99 -4.25 13.59
N GLN A 76 -13.27 -3.32 12.69
CA GLN A 76 -13.83 -3.57 11.40
C GLN A 76 -12.67 -4.11 10.58
N TRP A 77 -12.48 -5.41 10.72
CA TRP A 77 -11.54 -6.18 9.93
C TRP A 77 -12.06 -6.18 8.50
N VAL A 78 -11.69 -5.16 7.73
CA VAL A 78 -11.89 -5.15 6.29
C VAL A 78 -11.02 -6.27 5.73
N GLN A 79 -11.65 -7.35 5.28
CA GLN A 79 -10.93 -8.47 4.70
C GLN A 79 -10.27 -8.01 3.39
N PRO A 80 -8.93 -8.04 3.29
CA PRO A 80 -8.26 -7.60 2.08
C PRO A 80 -8.65 -8.53 0.92
N GLY A 81 -8.96 -7.93 -0.23
CA GLY A 81 -9.32 -8.67 -1.43
C GLY A 81 -8.14 -9.49 -1.95
N LEU A 82 -8.43 -10.43 -2.87
CA LEU A 82 -7.40 -11.24 -3.53
C LEU A 82 -6.32 -10.39 -4.22
N LEU A 83 -6.72 -9.29 -4.87
CA LEU A 83 -5.81 -8.37 -5.55
C LEU A 83 -4.87 -7.66 -4.57
N ASP A 84 -5.41 -7.24 -3.42
CA ASP A 84 -4.63 -6.56 -2.39
C ASP A 84 -3.59 -7.51 -1.80
N LYS A 85 -3.98 -8.75 -1.51
CA LYS A 85 -3.06 -9.80 -1.05
C LYS A 85 -1.96 -10.06 -2.07
N LEU A 86 -2.30 -10.16 -3.36
CA LEU A 86 -1.31 -10.37 -4.42
C LEU A 86 -0.34 -9.19 -4.54
N LEU A 87 -0.85 -7.95 -4.45
CA LEU A 87 -0.01 -6.75 -4.50
C LEU A 87 0.92 -6.68 -3.29
N VAL A 88 0.39 -6.87 -2.08
CA VAL A 88 1.17 -6.85 -0.83
C VAL A 88 2.23 -7.95 -0.82
N VAL A 89 1.90 -9.17 -1.23
CA VAL A 89 2.86 -10.28 -1.26
C VAL A 89 3.93 -10.08 -2.35
N SER A 90 3.56 -9.60 -3.53
CA SER A 90 4.51 -9.42 -4.63
C SER A 90 5.41 -8.18 -4.47
N ALA A 91 4.92 -7.14 -3.79
CA ALA A 91 5.66 -5.92 -3.48
C ALA A 91 6.06 -5.85 -2.00
N LEU A 92 6.12 -6.97 -1.28
CA LEU A 92 6.35 -7.01 0.17
C LEU A 92 7.55 -6.18 0.63
N PRO A 93 8.71 -6.20 -0.05
CA PRO A 93 9.84 -5.36 0.34
C PRO A 93 9.56 -3.85 0.20
N ALA A 94 8.81 -3.45 -0.83
CA ALA A 94 8.38 -2.06 -1.01
C ALA A 94 7.39 -1.65 0.09
N PHE A 95 6.47 -2.55 0.46
CA PHE A 95 5.54 -2.32 1.56
C PHE A 95 6.24 -2.18 2.91
N LEU A 96 7.22 -3.03 3.22
CA LEU A 96 8.01 -2.90 4.44
C LEU A 96 8.77 -1.58 4.50
N ALA A 97 9.39 -1.17 3.38
CA ALA A 97 10.11 0.10 3.29
C ALA A 97 9.15 1.29 3.49
N GLY A 98 7.98 1.27 2.85
CA GLY A 98 7.03 2.36 2.98
C GLY A 98 6.34 2.38 4.36
N ALA A 99 6.09 1.23 4.99
CA ALA A 99 5.62 1.17 6.37
C ALA A 99 6.66 1.78 7.34
N ALA A 100 7.95 1.46 7.17
CA ALA A 100 9.01 2.07 7.96
C ALA A 100 9.08 3.59 7.76
N MET A 101 8.87 4.07 6.52
CA MET A 101 8.76 5.50 6.23
C MET A 101 7.56 6.13 6.93
N VAL A 102 6.37 5.56 6.78
CA VAL A 102 5.14 6.08 7.40
C VAL A 102 5.30 6.16 8.92
N ILE A 103 5.79 5.09 9.58
CA ILE A 103 6.05 5.09 11.03
C ILE A 103 7.09 6.17 11.41
N GLY A 104 8.13 6.35 10.59
CA GLY A 104 9.15 7.37 10.82
C GLY A 104 8.59 8.79 10.72
N LEU A 105 7.79 9.07 9.68
CA LEU A 105 7.19 10.39 9.44
C LEU A 105 5.99 10.68 10.35
N SER A 106 5.26 9.66 10.78
CA SER A 106 4.12 9.83 11.70
C SER A 106 4.59 10.30 13.08
N ASN A 107 5.77 9.86 13.53
CA ASN A 107 6.43 10.40 14.72
C ASN A 107 6.76 11.90 14.62
N LEU A 108 6.81 12.46 13.41
CA LEU A 108 6.99 13.90 13.15
C LEU A 108 5.65 14.65 13.02
N GLY A 109 4.53 13.95 13.16
CA GLY A 109 3.18 14.52 13.07
C GLY A 109 2.74 14.84 11.63
N ILE A 110 3.28 14.12 10.65
CA ILE A 110 2.90 14.24 9.25
C ILE A 110 1.83 13.20 8.95
N ASP A 111 0.78 13.60 8.22
CA ASP A 111 -0.32 12.75 7.76
C ASP A 111 0.20 11.44 7.13
N GLU A 112 -0.20 10.30 7.74
CA GLU A 112 0.21 8.97 7.28
C GLU A 112 -0.38 8.62 5.93
N VAL A 113 -1.60 9.08 5.65
CA VAL A 113 -2.29 8.84 4.38
C VAL A 113 -1.55 9.53 3.26
N LEU A 114 -1.22 10.81 3.43
CA LEU A 114 -0.48 11.57 2.43
C LEU A 114 0.91 10.98 2.21
N THR A 115 1.60 10.64 3.30
CA THR A 115 2.93 10.02 3.25
C THR A 115 2.88 8.68 2.51
N PHE A 116 1.90 7.83 2.82
CA PHE A 116 1.71 6.54 2.17
C PHE A 116 1.38 6.69 0.69
N MET A 117 0.44 7.57 0.33
CA MET A 117 0.00 7.80 -1.05
C MET A 117 1.11 8.36 -1.94
N VAL A 118 2.04 9.14 -1.39
CA VAL A 118 3.19 9.66 -2.13
C VAL A 118 4.34 8.65 -2.19
N SER A 119 4.66 8.00 -1.07
CA SER A 119 5.83 7.12 -0.97
C SER A 119 5.63 5.77 -1.67
N MET A 120 4.43 5.16 -1.56
CA MET A 120 4.18 3.82 -2.10
C MET A 120 4.32 3.72 -3.61
N PRO A 121 3.78 4.63 -4.46
CA PRO A 121 4.00 4.58 -5.90
C PRO A 121 5.49 4.59 -6.28
N ILE A 122 6.29 5.41 -5.59
CA ILE A 122 7.74 5.52 -5.84
C ILE A 122 8.44 4.21 -5.49
N LEU A 123 8.12 3.63 -4.33
CA LEU A 123 8.70 2.38 -3.85
C LEU A 123 8.28 1.19 -4.73
N ILE A 124 7.01 1.11 -5.12
CA ILE A 124 6.48 0.10 -6.05
C ILE A 124 7.19 0.19 -7.39
N PHE A 125 7.31 1.40 -7.95
CA PHE A 125 8.01 1.60 -9.22
C PHE A 125 9.47 1.16 -9.13
N ALA A 126 10.20 1.61 -8.11
CA ALA A 126 11.61 1.26 -7.91
C ALA A 126 11.79 -0.26 -7.75
N TRP A 127 10.94 -0.91 -6.96
CA TRP A 127 10.99 -2.35 -6.72
C TRP A 127 10.74 -3.16 -7.99
N TYR A 128 9.63 -2.90 -8.69
CA TYR A 128 9.31 -3.64 -9.92
C TYR A 128 10.28 -3.33 -11.07
N TYR A 129 10.85 -2.13 -11.11
CA TYR A 129 11.93 -1.81 -12.02
C TYR A 129 13.17 -2.70 -11.79
N LEU A 130 13.60 -2.84 -10.53
CA LEU A 130 14.73 -3.71 -10.16
C LEU A 130 14.45 -5.18 -10.49
N VAL A 131 13.24 -5.67 -10.20
CA VAL A 131 12.81 -7.03 -10.54
C VAL A 131 12.83 -7.24 -12.06
N GLY A 132 12.26 -6.30 -12.83
CA GLY A 132 12.27 -6.37 -14.29
C GLY A 132 13.67 -6.31 -14.88
N TRP A 133 14.57 -5.52 -14.29
CA TRP A 133 15.98 -5.48 -14.67
C TRP A 133 16.70 -6.81 -14.40
N LEU A 134 16.46 -7.44 -13.26
CA LEU A 134 17.02 -8.76 -12.94
C LEU A 134 16.54 -9.83 -13.93
N ILE A 135 15.25 -9.82 -14.26
CA ILE A 135 14.65 -10.73 -15.25
C ILE A 135 15.27 -10.51 -16.63
N ASP A 136 15.38 -9.25 -17.07
CA ASP A 136 16.01 -8.90 -18.35
C ASP A 136 17.46 -9.40 -18.39
N ARG A 137 18.24 -9.17 -17.32
CA ARG A 137 19.63 -9.62 -17.21
C ARG A 137 19.75 -11.15 -17.26
N TRP A 138 18.88 -11.87 -16.56
CA TRP A 138 18.86 -13.34 -16.56
C TRP A 138 18.43 -13.91 -17.92
N SER A 139 17.44 -13.30 -18.57
CA SER A 139 17.00 -13.66 -19.91
C SER A 139 18.12 -13.49 -20.93
N HIS A 140 18.90 -12.41 -20.83
CA HIS A 140 20.09 -12.20 -21.66
C HIS A 140 21.16 -13.26 -21.45
N LYS A 141 21.50 -13.59 -20.20
CA LYS A 141 22.47 -14.65 -19.90
C LYS A 141 22.04 -15.99 -20.50
N ARG A 142 20.77 -16.39 -20.34
CA ARG A 142 20.27 -17.66 -20.91
C ARG A 142 20.27 -17.67 -22.43
N LYS A 143 19.92 -16.56 -23.09
CA LYS A 143 19.96 -16.45 -24.55
C LYS A 143 21.38 -16.54 -25.10
N GLN A 144 22.36 -15.96 -24.41
CA GLN A 144 23.77 -16.08 -24.77
C GLN A 144 24.28 -17.50 -24.58
N ALA A 145 23.98 -18.15 -23.46
CA ALA A 145 24.35 -19.55 -23.22
C ALA A 145 23.80 -20.51 -24.30
N LYS A 146 22.53 -20.35 -24.69
CA LYS A 146 21.92 -21.14 -25.78
C LYS A 146 22.57 -20.89 -27.15
N ARG A 147 22.97 -19.64 -27.45
CA ARG A 147 23.68 -19.32 -28.70
C ARG A 147 25.09 -19.91 -28.77
N VAL A 148 25.78 -20.02 -27.63
CA VAL A 148 27.11 -20.63 -27.57
C VAL A 148 27.03 -22.13 -27.82
N GLN A 149 26.06 -22.84 -27.20
CA GLN A 149 25.86 -24.27 -27.45
C GLN A 149 25.58 -24.58 -28.93
N PHE A 150 24.74 -23.79 -29.60
CA PHE A 150 24.39 -24.00 -31.01
C PHE A 150 25.55 -23.77 -32.01
N LYS A 151 26.66 -23.14 -31.58
CA LYS A 151 27.85 -22.96 -32.42
C LYS A 151 28.85 -24.12 -32.30
N LEU A 152 28.69 -24.99 -31.30
CA LEU A 152 29.62 -26.07 -30.96
C LEU A 152 29.12 -27.46 -31.40
N THR A 153 27.86 -27.55 -31.81
CA THR A 153 27.24 -28.70 -32.52
C THR A 153 27.10 -28.39 -33.99
#